data_AF-A0A366B025-F1
#
_entry.id   AF-A0A366B025-F1
#
_cell.length_a   1.000
_cell.length_b   1.000
_cell.length_c   1.000
_cell.angle_alpha   90.00
_cell.angle_beta   90.00
_cell.angle_gamma   90.00
#
_symmetry.space_group_name_H-M   'P 1'
#
loop_
_entity.id
_entity.type
_entity.pdbx_description
1 polymer ?
#
loop_
_entity_poly.entity_id
_entity_poly.type
_entity_poly.pdbx_seq_one_letter_code
_entity_poly.pdbx_strand_id
1 'polypeptide(L)' 'MFFHFIIAGIFLIFSGIAYSDYILKNPVTFDLIVMGLMIFAWFLLYIVAKQIRSNGHDQMNDLENLFLEIIES' A
#
# COMPACT_ATOMS: atom_id res chain seq x y z
N MET A 1 -2.24 -0.79 -7.11
CA MET A 1 -3.16 -1.95 -7.24
C MET A 1 -2.51 -3.26 -6.77
N PHE A 2 -1.37 -3.70 -7.32
CA PHE A 2 -0.73 -4.98 -6.98
C PHE A 2 -0.36 -5.13 -5.49
N PHE A 3 0.36 -4.16 -4.91
CA PHE A 3 0.79 -4.23 -3.50
C PHE A 3 -0.38 -4.30 -2.49
N HIS A 4 -1.51 -3.66 -2.81
CA HIS A 4 -2.70 -3.72 -1.95
C HIS A 4 -3.27 -5.15 -1.91
N PHE A 5 -3.25 -5.86 -3.04
CA PHE A 5 -3.74 -7.23 -3.13
C PHE A 5 -2.85 -8.20 -2.35
N ILE A 6 -1.53 -8.02 -2.38
CA ILE A 6 -0.59 -8.80 -1.56
C ILE A 6 -0.90 -8.63 -0.07
N ILE A 7 -1.07 -7.39 0.39
CA ILE A 7 -1.41 -7.12 1.80
C ILE A 7 -2.73 -7.79 2.18
N ALA A 8 -3.76 -7.68 1.33
CA ALA A 8 -5.04 -8.34 1.59
C ALA A 8 -4.92 -9.87 1.66
N GLY A 9 -4.13 -10.49 0.78
CA GLY A 9 -3.88 -11.94 0.81
C GLY A 9 -3.17 -12.39 2.09
N ILE A 10 -2.12 -11.68 2.50
CA ILE A 10 -1.42 -11.96 3.76
C ILE A 10 -2.36 -11.76 4.96
N PHE A 11 -3.23 -10.74 4.93
CA PHE A 11 -4.16 -10.46 6.01
C PHE A 11 -5.17 -11.60 6.21
N LEU A 12 -5.64 -12.21 5.12
CA LEU A 12 -6.52 -13.39 5.20
C LEU A 12 -5.81 -14.60 5.81
N ILE A 13 -4.55 -14.83 5.46
CA ILE A 13 -3.75 -15.92 6.04
C ILE A 13 -3.61 -15.72 7.55
N PHE A 14 -3.21 -14.52 7.99
CA PHE A 14 -3.10 -14.19 9.41
C PHE A 14 -4.44 -14.25 10.15
N SER A 15 -5.54 -13.91 9.49
CA SER A 15 -6.89 -14.07 10.06
C SER A 15 -7.21 -15.54 10.33
N GLY A 16 -6.84 -16.45 9.42
CA GLY A 16 -7.00 -17.89 9.61
C GLY A 16 -6.11 -18.45 10.73
N ILE A 17 -4.89 -17.95 10.87
CA ILE A 17 -3.97 -18.31 11.96
C ILE A 17 -4.52 -17.82 13.29
N ALA A 18 -4.90 -16.54 13.39
CA ALA A 18 -5.49 -15.95 14.59
C ALA A 18 -6.75 -16.70 15.04
N TYR A 19 -7.61 -17.11 14.09
CA TYR A 19 -8.78 -17.92 14.39
C TYR A 19 -8.40 -19.30 14.94
N SER A 20 -7.39 -19.94 14.34
CA SER A 20 -6.90 -21.23 14.80
C SER A 20 -6.34 -21.12 16.23
N ASP A 21 -5.48 -20.13 16.50
CA ASP A 21 -4.90 -19.91 17.82
C ASP A 21 -5.95 -19.53 18.87
N TYR A 22 -6.98 -18.77 18.48
CA TYR A 22 -8.11 -18.47 19.35
C TYR A 22 -8.84 -19.75 19.80
N ILE A 23 -9.12 -20.67 18.86
CA ILE A 23 -9.79 -21.94 19.16
C ILE A 23 -8.88 -22.87 19.99
N LEU A 24 -7.57 -22.87 19.72
CA LEU A 24 -6.59 -23.67 20.48
C LEU A 24 -6.28 -23.09 21.87
N LYS A 25 -6.87 -21.94 22.26
CA LYS A 25 -6.58 -21.19 23.49
C LYS A 25 -5.10 -20.77 23.59
N ASN A 26 -4.46 -20.62 22.44
CA ASN A 26 -3.13 -20.04 22.32
C ASN A 26 -3.21 -18.50 22.44
N PRO A 27 -2.10 -17.83 22.77
CA PRO A 27 -2.06 -16.38 22.81
C PRO A 27 -2.18 -15.77 21.40
N VAL A 28 -3.31 -15.13 21.11
CA VAL A 28 -3.60 -14.43 19.83
C VAL A 28 -3.05 -13.00 19.77
N THR A 29 -2.36 -12.53 20.81
CA THR A 29 -1.89 -11.14 20.91
C THR A 29 -0.97 -10.76 19.75
N PHE A 30 -0.07 -11.67 19.35
CA PHE A 30 0.86 -11.41 18.26
C PHE A 30 0.13 -11.29 16.91
N ASP A 31 -0.80 -12.20 16.63
CA ASP A 31 -1.56 -12.18 15.37
C ASP A 31 -2.36 -10.90 15.22
N LEU A 32 -3.00 -10.45 16.30
CA LEU A 32 -3.76 -9.20 16.33
C LEU A 32 -2.87 -7.97 16.12
N ILE A 33 -1.66 -7.95 16.69
CA ILE A 33 -0.69 -6.87 16.46
C ILE A 33 -0.28 -6.82 14.99
N VAL A 34 0.07 -7.97 14.40
CA VAL A 34 0.45 -8.03 12.99
C VAL A 34 -0.70 -7.60 12.10
N MET A 35 -1.92 -8.12 12.31
CA MET A 35 -3.12 -7.71 11.58
C MET A 35 -3.39 -6.21 11.72
N GLY A 36 -3.19 -5.62 12.91
CA GLY A 36 -3.30 -4.19 13.14
C GLY A 36 -2.28 -3.39 12.32
N LEU A 37 -1.00 -3.80 12.32
CA LEU A 37 0.04 -3.16 11.53
C LEU A 37 -0.23 -3.23 10.02
N MET A 38 -0.88 -4.30 9.54
CA MET A 38 -1.25 -4.43 8.13
C MET A 38 -2.30 -3.40 7.71
N ILE A 39 -3.22 -3.01 8.60
CA ILE A 39 -4.16 -1.91 8.34
C ILE A 39 -3.40 -0.59 8.20
N PHE A 40 -2.43 -0.31 9.08
CA PHE A 40 -1.58 0.87 8.95
C PHE A 40 -0.78 0.87 7.64
N ALA A 41 -0.21 -0.28 7.25
CA ALA A 41 0.51 -0.42 5.99
C ALA A 41 -0.39 -0.13 4.77
N TRP A 42 -1.67 -0.50 4.83
CA TRP A 42 -2.64 -0.16 3.80
C TRP A 42 -2.80 1.36 3.65
N PHE A 43 -3.02 2.08 4.76
CA PHE A 43 -3.13 3.54 4.72
C PHE A 43 -1.86 4.20 4.16
N LEU A 44 -0.68 3.70 4.55
CA LEU A 44 0.60 4.20 4.05
C LEU A 44 0.70 4.02 2.53
N LEU A 45 0.37 2.83 2.01
CA LEU A 45 0.35 2.59 0.57
C LEU A 45 -0.62 3.51 -0.18
N TYR A 46 -1.77 3.82 0.41
CA TYR A 46 -2.73 4.76 -0.19
C TYR A 46 -2.14 6.16 -0.30
N ILE A 47 -1.50 6.66 0.76
CA ILE A 47 -0.86 7.97 0.78
C ILE A 47 0.27 8.04 -0.24
N VAL A 48 1.14 7.03 -0.29
CA VAL A 48 2.24 6.94 -1.26
C VAL A 48 1.71 6.92 -2.69
N ALA A 49 0.67 6.14 -2.97
CA ALA A 49 0.06 6.11 -4.30
C ALA A 49 -0.53 7.48 -4.70
N LYS A 50 -1.16 8.20 -3.75
CA LYS A 50 -1.65 9.55 -3.98
C LYS A 50 -0.51 10.52 -4.30
N GLN A 51 0.60 10.45 -3.56
CA GLN A 51 1.76 11.30 -3.79
C GLN A 51 2.42 11.03 -5.14
N ILE A 52 2.64 9.76 -5.50
CA ILE A 52 3.18 9.37 -6.80
C ILE A 52 2.32 9.91 -7.94
N ARG A 53 0.99 9.84 -7.79
CA ARG A 53 0.07 10.37 -8.79
C ARG A 53 0.16 11.89 -8.94
N SER A 54 0.33 12.63 -7.84
CA SER A 54 0.54 14.09 -7.87
C SER A 54 1.83 14.43 -8.60
N ASN A 55 2.94 13.85 -8.14
CA ASN A 55 4.27 14.12 -8.69
C ASN A 55 4.37 13.73 -10.18
N GLY A 56 3.72 12.65 -10.58
CA GLY A 56 3.71 12.21 -11.99
C GLY A 56 2.99 13.19 -12.92
N HIS A 57 2.04 13.99 -12.40
CA HIS A 57 1.37 15.01 -13.19
C HIS A 57 2.28 16.23 -13.39
N ASP A 58 2.93 16.67 -12.32
CA ASP A 58 3.91 17.76 -12.37
C ASP A 58 5.08 17.41 -13.30
N GLN A 59 5.61 16.18 -13.20
CA GLN A 59 6.67 15.69 -14.08
C GLN A 59 6.26 15.63 -15.56
N MET A 60 4.99 15.38 -15.87
CA MET A 60 4.49 15.38 -17.25
C MET A 60 4.45 16.80 -17.81
N ASN A 61 3.98 17.77 -17.02
CA ASN A 61 3.95 19.17 -17.42
C ASN A 61 5.37 19.73 -17.64
N ASP A 62 6.31 19.39 -16.77
CA ASP A 62 7.72 19.77 -16.93
C ASP A 62 8.31 19.22 -18.23
N LEU A 63 7.99 17.97 -18.57
CA LEU A 63 8.44 17.33 -19.80
C LEU A 63 7.78 17.94 -21.05
N GLU A 64 6.50 18.29 -20.97
CA GLU A 64 5.77 18.97 -22.06
C GLU A 64 6.36 20.37 -22.32
N ASN A 65 6.65 21.13 -21.27
CA ASN A 65 7.28 22.44 -21.39
C ASN A 65 8.67 22.33 -22.04
N LEU A 66 9.48 21.37 -21.61
CA LEU A 66 10.80 21.11 -22.21
C LEU A 66 10.68 20.75 -23.70
N PHE A 67 9.67 19.95 -24.06
CA PHE A 67 9.43 19.56 -25.45
C PHE A 67 9.04 20.76 -26.32
N LEU A 68 8.17 21.64 -25.82
CA LEU A 68 7.77 22.86 -26.52
C LEU A 68 8.95 23.82 -26.72
N GLU A 69 9.80 23.99 -25.70
CA GLU A 69 11.02 24.82 -25.78
C GLU A 69 11.98 24.33 -26.89
N ILE A 70 12.16 23.02 -27.02
CA ILE A 70 13.04 22.43 -28.06
C ILE A 70 12.47 22.62 -29.47
N ILE A 71 11.14 22.60 -29.65
CA ILE A 71 10.51 22.78 -30.96
C ILE A 71 10.49 24.25 -31.38
N GLU A 72 10.41 25.17 -30.42
CA GLU A 72 10.40 26.61 -30.69
C GLU A 72 11.81 27.18 -30.99
N SER A 73 12.89 26.43 -30.68
CA SER A 73 14.29 26.77 -31.01
C SER A 73 14.72 26.31 -32.40
#